data_AF-A0A953S906-F1
#
_entry.id   AF-A0A953S906-F1
#
_cell.length_a   1.000
_cell.length_b   1.000
_cell.length_c   1.000
_cell.angle_alpha   90.00
_cell.angle_beta   90.00
_cell.angle_gamma   90.00
#
_symmetry.space_group_name_H-M   'P 1'
#
loop_
_entity.id
_entity.type
_entity.pdbx_description
1 polymer ?
#
loop_
_entity_poly.entity_id
_entity_poly.type
_entity_poly.pdbx_seq_one_letter_code
_entity_poly.pdbx_strand_id
1 'polypeptide(L)'
;MLAILTDNSRDIVERGGAAVGLYAVADRDDVSSALQALYEEDGLEKKGVARAKALESMWRSLWKPYAKFFPQHLEDPNKEILRQALRGAGYFQLTRHADKIASYFDREDDLEDLREDALFAYALAMPAETTRGRVRGMLRKIDTIAHLSSSEAELVMFALDERLRLAGLDPVFAADNSEEETEEPEASAPSGKVGRNDPCPCGSGKKYKKCHGA
;
A
#
# COMPACT_ATOMS: atom_id res chain seq x y z
N MET A 1 -10.72 -9.82 -23.95
CA MET A 1 -10.61 -10.13 -22.51
C MET A 1 -11.84 -10.85 -21.99
N LEU A 2 -13.05 -10.25 -21.98
CA LEU A 2 -14.24 -10.94 -21.45
C LEU A 2 -14.54 -12.28 -22.13
N ALA A 3 -14.49 -12.32 -23.47
CA ALA A 3 -14.66 -13.56 -24.22
C ALA A 3 -13.65 -14.66 -23.83
N ILE A 4 -12.42 -14.29 -23.45
CA ILE A 4 -11.40 -15.25 -22.99
C ILE A 4 -11.78 -15.75 -21.60
N LEU A 5 -12.14 -14.86 -20.68
CA LEU A 5 -12.53 -15.19 -19.31
C LEU A 5 -13.70 -16.20 -19.26
N THR A 6 -14.71 -15.99 -20.11
CA THR A 6 -15.93 -16.81 -20.14
C THR A 6 -15.80 -18.10 -20.95
N ASP A 7 -14.69 -18.30 -21.67
CA ASP A 7 -14.48 -19.47 -22.51
C ASP A 7 -13.88 -20.63 -21.70
N ASN A 8 -14.75 -21.50 -21.17
CA ASN A 8 -14.36 -22.65 -20.34
C ASN A 8 -13.52 -23.70 -21.09
N SER A 9 -13.37 -23.60 -22.42
CA SER A 9 -12.46 -24.46 -23.18
C SER A 9 -10.98 -24.04 -23.06
N ARG A 10 -10.71 -22.84 -22.55
CA ARG A 10 -9.37 -22.30 -22.38
C ARG A 10 -8.74 -22.70 -21.05
N ASP A 11 -7.41 -22.75 -21.03
CA ASP A 11 -6.65 -23.01 -19.81
C ASP A 11 -6.91 -21.93 -18.75
N ILE A 12 -6.94 -22.35 -17.49
CA ILE A 12 -7.23 -21.47 -16.37
C ILE A 12 -6.22 -20.33 -16.20
N VAL A 13 -4.98 -20.52 -16.62
CA VAL A 13 -3.96 -19.47 -16.57
C VAL A 13 -4.30 -18.35 -17.54
N GLU A 14 -4.80 -18.69 -18.74
CA GLU A 14 -5.21 -17.72 -19.74
C GLU A 14 -6.46 -16.96 -19.30
N ARG A 15 -7.46 -17.68 -18.79
CA ARG A 15 -8.69 -17.09 -18.23
C ARG A 15 -8.39 -16.21 -17.02
N GLY A 16 -7.48 -16.64 -16.14
CA GLY A 16 -7.02 -15.87 -14.99
C GLY A 16 -6.29 -14.59 -15.38
N GLY A 17 -5.44 -14.64 -16.41
CA GLY A 17 -4.84 -13.44 -17.00
C GLY A 17 -5.89 -12.48 -17.57
N ALA A 18 -6.90 -13.03 -18.23
CA ALA A 18 -8.03 -12.25 -18.73
C ALA A 18 -8.85 -11.57 -17.61
N ALA A 19 -9.10 -12.29 -16.50
CA ALA A 19 -9.75 -11.76 -15.31
C ALA A 19 -8.99 -10.58 -14.72
N VAL A 20 -7.68 -10.74 -14.49
CA VAL A 20 -6.85 -9.66 -13.94
C VAL A 20 -6.87 -8.46 -14.88
N GLY A 21 -6.75 -8.65 -16.19
CA GLY A 21 -6.79 -7.55 -17.16
C GLY A 21 -8.14 -6.80 -17.25
N LEU A 22 -9.20 -7.30 -16.61
CA LEU A 22 -10.52 -6.67 -16.56
C LEU A 22 -10.79 -5.89 -15.27
N TYR A 23 -9.84 -5.79 -14.33
CA TYR A 23 -10.06 -5.18 -13.02
C TYR A 23 -10.66 -3.76 -13.09
N ALA A 24 -10.27 -2.97 -14.10
CA ALA A 24 -10.69 -1.58 -14.26
C ALA A 24 -12.16 -1.42 -14.65
N VAL A 25 -12.81 -2.50 -15.08
CA VAL A 25 -14.22 -2.54 -15.50
C VAL A 25 -14.99 -3.64 -14.77
N ALA A 26 -14.51 -4.03 -13.58
CA ALA A 26 -15.07 -5.13 -12.80
C ALA A 26 -16.45 -4.83 -12.18
N ASP A 27 -16.87 -3.57 -12.19
CA ASP A 27 -18.19 -3.11 -11.77
C ASP A 27 -19.30 -3.37 -12.79
N ARG A 28 -18.95 -3.64 -14.06
CA ARG A 28 -19.92 -4.08 -15.07
C ARG A 28 -20.51 -5.44 -14.72
N ASP A 29 -21.82 -5.59 -14.86
CA ASP A 29 -22.54 -6.82 -14.50
C ASP A 29 -22.00 -8.08 -15.20
N ASP A 30 -21.65 -7.98 -16.48
CA ASP A 30 -21.12 -9.09 -17.27
C ASP A 30 -19.72 -9.53 -16.79
N VAL A 31 -18.84 -8.57 -16.52
CA VAL A 31 -17.51 -8.82 -15.97
C VAL A 31 -17.61 -9.35 -14.54
N SER A 32 -18.44 -8.74 -13.71
CA SER A 32 -18.61 -9.14 -12.31
C SER A 32 -19.16 -10.55 -12.16
N SER A 33 -20.12 -10.92 -13.00
CA SER A 33 -20.66 -12.29 -13.05
C SER A 33 -19.57 -13.29 -13.48
N ALA A 34 -18.76 -12.94 -14.48
CA ALA A 34 -17.67 -13.79 -14.95
C ALA A 34 -16.54 -13.96 -13.91
N LEU A 35 -16.20 -12.90 -13.17
CA LEU A 35 -15.24 -12.95 -12.06
C LEU A 35 -15.74 -13.81 -10.90
N GLN A 36 -17.04 -13.72 -10.56
CA GLN A 36 -17.65 -14.58 -9.54
C GLN A 36 -17.67 -16.04 -9.97
N ALA A 37 -18.01 -16.33 -11.23
CA ALA A 37 -17.95 -17.69 -11.78
C ALA A 37 -16.51 -18.26 -11.72
N LEU A 38 -15.49 -17.46 -12.05
CA LEU A 38 -14.09 -17.85 -11.92
C LEU A 38 -13.68 -18.08 -10.46
N TYR A 39 -14.19 -17.26 -9.54
CA TYR A 39 -13.94 -17.39 -8.10
C TYR A 39 -14.50 -18.70 -7.52
N GLU A 40 -15.68 -19.12 -8.00
CA GLU A 40 -16.37 -20.35 -7.57
C GLU A 40 -15.75 -21.61 -8.18
N GLU A 41 -14.95 -21.50 -9.24
CA GLU A 41 -14.34 -22.63 -9.92
C GLU A 41 -13.31 -23.36 -9.03
N ASP A 42 -13.59 -24.63 -8.70
CA ASP A 42 -12.69 -25.51 -7.96
C ASP A 42 -12.13 -26.60 -8.88
N GLY A 43 -11.14 -26.24 -9.70
CA GLY A 43 -10.47 -27.19 -10.59
C GLY A 43 -9.56 -28.16 -9.84
N LEU A 44 -9.63 -29.46 -10.15
CA LEU A 44 -8.82 -30.52 -9.52
C LEU A 44 -7.31 -30.39 -9.81
N GLU A 45 -6.92 -29.99 -11.03
CA GLU A 45 -5.50 -29.95 -11.46
C GLU A 45 -4.76 -28.66 -11.10
N LYS A 46 -5.48 -27.56 -10.83
CA LYS A 46 -4.92 -26.23 -10.53
C LYS A 46 -5.72 -25.55 -9.41
N LYS A 47 -5.94 -26.32 -8.34
CA LYS A 47 -6.80 -25.93 -7.23
C LYS A 47 -6.41 -24.55 -6.67
N GLY A 48 -7.35 -23.63 -6.68
CA GLY A 48 -7.18 -22.27 -6.16
C GLY A 48 -6.56 -21.25 -7.11
N VAL A 49 -6.02 -21.64 -8.27
CA VAL A 49 -5.47 -20.67 -9.26
C VAL A 49 -6.57 -19.75 -9.78
N ALA A 50 -7.72 -20.33 -10.15
CA ALA A 50 -8.91 -19.59 -10.59
C ALA A 50 -9.34 -18.54 -9.55
N ARG A 51 -9.52 -19.01 -8.32
CA ARG A 51 -9.94 -18.20 -7.18
C ARG A 51 -8.97 -17.08 -6.86
N ALA A 52 -7.67 -17.37 -6.82
CA ALA A 52 -6.67 -16.34 -6.58
C ALA A 52 -6.70 -15.27 -7.67
N LYS A 53 -6.78 -15.65 -8.95
CA LYS A 53 -6.85 -14.66 -10.05
C LYS A 53 -8.13 -13.84 -10.04
N ALA A 54 -9.25 -14.44 -9.65
CA ALA A 54 -10.49 -13.69 -9.43
C ALA A 54 -10.34 -12.69 -8.28
N LEU A 55 -9.83 -13.12 -7.12
CA LEU A 55 -9.56 -12.24 -5.97
C LEU A 55 -8.58 -11.12 -6.32
N GLU A 56 -7.55 -11.41 -7.12
CA GLU A 56 -6.60 -10.42 -7.63
C GLU A 56 -7.29 -9.32 -8.43
N SER A 57 -8.14 -9.70 -9.39
CA SER A 57 -8.94 -8.73 -10.14
C SER A 57 -9.89 -7.93 -9.24
N MET A 58 -10.54 -8.63 -8.30
CA MET A 58 -11.50 -8.03 -7.37
C MET A 58 -10.88 -6.95 -6.50
N TRP A 59 -9.71 -7.15 -5.88
CA TRP A 59 -9.10 -6.09 -5.05
C TRP A 59 -8.50 -4.97 -5.88
N ARG A 60 -7.94 -5.26 -7.06
CA ARG A 60 -7.42 -4.22 -7.97
C ARG A 60 -8.52 -3.27 -8.46
N SER A 61 -9.76 -3.75 -8.56
CA SER A 61 -10.90 -2.92 -8.99
C SER A 61 -11.30 -1.86 -7.97
N LEU A 62 -10.98 -2.06 -6.69
CA LEU A 62 -11.47 -1.27 -5.54
C LEU A 62 -13.02 -1.16 -5.48
N TRP A 63 -13.75 -1.99 -6.22
CA TRP A 63 -15.21 -1.99 -6.23
C TRP A 63 -15.73 -2.57 -4.91
N LYS A 64 -16.33 -1.70 -4.09
CA LYS A 64 -16.70 -1.98 -2.68
C LYS A 64 -17.48 -3.29 -2.46
N PRO A 65 -18.40 -3.74 -3.33
CA PRO A 65 -19.09 -5.01 -3.16
C PRO A 65 -18.17 -6.24 -3.04
N TYR A 66 -16.94 -6.17 -3.57
CA TYR A 66 -15.99 -7.27 -3.46
C TYR A 66 -15.30 -7.40 -2.10
N ALA A 67 -15.34 -6.39 -1.24
CA ALA A 67 -14.70 -6.42 0.09
C ALA A 67 -15.11 -7.66 0.92
N LYS A 68 -16.32 -8.18 0.71
CA LYS A 68 -16.86 -9.35 1.42
C LYS A 68 -16.13 -10.67 1.14
N PHE A 69 -15.41 -10.79 0.03
CA PHE A 69 -14.78 -12.06 -0.38
C PHE A 69 -13.47 -12.36 0.37
N PHE A 70 -12.75 -11.34 0.84
CA PHE A 70 -11.40 -11.51 1.38
C PHE A 70 -11.33 -12.09 2.81
N PRO A 71 -12.19 -11.70 3.78
CA PRO A 71 -12.08 -12.14 5.17
C PRO A 71 -11.98 -13.65 5.38
N GLN A 72 -12.76 -14.44 4.64
CA GLN A 72 -12.81 -15.90 4.78
C GLN A 72 -11.53 -16.60 4.31
N HIS A 73 -10.68 -15.91 3.56
CA HIS A 73 -9.46 -16.45 2.98
C HIS A 73 -8.20 -15.99 3.74
N LEU A 74 -8.34 -15.26 4.84
CA LEU A 74 -7.22 -14.87 5.70
C LEU A 74 -6.61 -16.04 6.49
N GLU A 75 -7.11 -17.26 6.28
CA GLU A 75 -6.58 -18.52 6.84
C GLU A 75 -6.53 -19.62 5.77
N ASP A 76 -6.60 -19.24 4.49
CA ASP A 76 -6.64 -20.22 3.41
C ASP A 76 -5.34 -21.02 3.34
N PRO A 77 -5.39 -22.36 3.26
CA PRO A 77 -4.19 -23.19 3.16
C PRO A 77 -3.45 -22.97 1.83
N ASN A 78 -4.11 -22.44 0.80
CA ASN A 78 -3.46 -22.06 -0.43
C ASN A 78 -2.83 -20.66 -0.28
N LYS A 79 -1.49 -20.61 -0.26
CA LYS A 79 -0.72 -19.37 -0.08
C LYS A 79 -1.07 -18.28 -1.10
N GLU A 80 -1.39 -18.65 -2.33
CA GLU A 80 -1.70 -17.68 -3.37
C GLU A 80 -3.08 -17.07 -3.13
N ILE A 81 -4.08 -17.86 -2.69
CA ILE A 81 -5.36 -17.30 -2.25
C ILE A 81 -5.16 -16.40 -1.02
N LEU A 82 -4.40 -16.84 -0.03
CA LEU A 82 -4.11 -16.08 1.17
C LEU A 82 -3.39 -14.75 0.87
N ARG A 83 -2.42 -14.75 -0.05
CA ARG A 83 -1.76 -13.53 -0.56
C ARG A 83 -2.77 -12.53 -1.10
N GLN A 84 -3.67 -12.98 -1.98
CA GLN A 84 -4.71 -12.10 -2.53
C GLN A 84 -5.72 -11.66 -1.45
N ALA A 85 -5.96 -12.50 -0.43
CA ALA A 85 -6.75 -12.16 0.75
C ALA A 85 -6.12 -11.03 1.58
N LEU A 86 -4.82 -11.10 1.87
CA LEU A 86 -4.07 -10.06 2.56
C LEU A 86 -4.12 -8.75 1.78
N ARG A 87 -3.78 -8.77 0.49
CA ARG A 87 -3.83 -7.59 -0.39
C ARG A 87 -5.23 -6.96 -0.40
N GLY A 88 -6.27 -7.76 -0.61
CA GLY A 88 -7.64 -7.27 -0.59
C GLY A 88 -8.07 -6.70 0.76
N ALA A 89 -7.68 -7.35 1.88
CA ALA A 89 -7.96 -6.83 3.21
C ALA A 89 -7.31 -5.46 3.46
N GLY A 90 -6.08 -5.25 2.95
CA GLY A 90 -5.40 -3.97 2.96
C GLY A 90 -6.14 -2.91 2.13
N TYR A 91 -6.32 -3.16 0.83
CA TYR A 91 -6.94 -2.20 -0.11
C TYR A 91 -8.40 -1.83 0.25
N PHE A 92 -9.16 -2.78 0.81
CA PHE A 92 -10.52 -2.51 1.29
C PHE A 92 -10.58 -1.96 2.73
N GLN A 93 -9.43 -1.70 3.36
CA GLN A 93 -9.33 -1.11 4.70
C GLN A 93 -10.11 -1.92 5.76
N LEU A 94 -9.92 -3.23 5.76
CA LEU A 94 -10.63 -4.15 6.65
C LEU A 94 -10.01 -4.15 8.06
N THR A 95 -10.10 -3.02 8.75
CA THR A 95 -9.50 -2.76 10.08
C THR A 95 -9.78 -3.85 11.12
N ARG A 96 -10.98 -4.45 11.09
CA ARG A 96 -11.38 -5.54 12.01
C ARG A 96 -10.51 -6.80 11.92
N HIS A 97 -9.74 -6.95 10.84
CA HIS A 97 -8.85 -8.09 10.61
C HIS A 97 -7.36 -7.73 10.80
N ALA A 98 -7.04 -6.54 11.31
CA ALA A 98 -5.67 -6.10 11.47
C ALA A 98 -4.83 -7.02 12.36
N ASP A 99 -5.39 -7.51 13.47
CA ASP A 99 -4.70 -8.46 14.36
C ASP A 99 -4.40 -9.78 13.63
N LYS A 100 -5.34 -10.23 12.78
CA LYS A 100 -5.13 -11.42 11.97
C LYS A 100 -4.03 -11.20 10.94
N ILE A 101 -3.99 -10.05 10.28
CA ILE A 101 -2.93 -9.69 9.33
C ILE A 101 -1.58 -9.62 10.07
N ALA A 102 -1.53 -8.97 11.23
CA ALA A 102 -0.30 -8.86 12.03
C ALA A 102 0.23 -10.21 12.52
N SER A 103 -0.63 -11.22 12.68
CA SER A 103 -0.19 -12.60 13.01
C SER A 103 0.73 -13.25 11.96
N TYR A 104 0.86 -12.64 10.78
CA TYR A 104 1.75 -13.09 9.70
C TYR A 104 3.13 -12.43 9.72
N PHE A 105 3.41 -11.51 10.64
CA PHE A 105 4.73 -10.88 10.69
C PHE A 105 5.79 -11.92 11.06
N ASP A 106 5.60 -12.64 12.16
CA ASP A 106 6.66 -13.49 12.73
C ASP A 106 6.41 -14.98 12.49
N ARG A 107 6.01 -15.33 11.26
CA ARG A 107 5.81 -16.74 10.88
C ARG A 107 7.15 -17.39 10.56
N GLU A 108 7.38 -18.56 11.14
CA GLU A 108 8.57 -19.39 10.91
C GLU A 108 8.26 -20.66 10.11
N ASP A 109 7.02 -20.79 9.64
CA ASP A 109 6.57 -21.93 8.83
C ASP A 109 6.57 -21.57 7.35
N ASP A 110 5.86 -22.37 6.55
CA ASP A 110 5.78 -22.16 5.11
C ASP A 110 5.12 -20.82 4.74
N LEU A 111 4.53 -20.09 5.68
CA LEU A 111 3.92 -18.78 5.44
C LEU A 111 4.85 -17.59 5.72
N GLU A 112 6.12 -17.81 6.05
CA GLU A 112 7.13 -16.75 6.21
C GLU A 112 7.21 -15.82 4.98
N ASP A 113 7.07 -16.38 3.77
CA ASP A 113 7.07 -15.64 2.49
C ASP A 113 5.92 -14.62 2.36
N LEU A 114 4.93 -14.64 3.25
CA LEU A 114 3.80 -13.71 3.27
C LEU A 114 4.02 -12.51 4.18
N ARG A 115 5.17 -12.42 4.87
CA ARG A 115 5.49 -11.31 5.78
C ARG A 115 5.37 -9.95 5.09
N GLU A 116 5.93 -9.79 3.90
CA GLU A 116 5.82 -8.55 3.12
C GLU A 116 4.38 -8.23 2.69
N ASP A 117 3.62 -9.24 2.25
CA ASP A 117 2.20 -9.10 1.92
C ASP A 117 1.39 -8.63 3.14
N ALA A 118 1.69 -9.17 4.32
CA ALA A 118 1.05 -8.82 5.57
C ALA A 118 1.42 -7.42 6.04
N LEU A 119 2.70 -7.04 6.01
CA LEU A 119 3.17 -5.70 6.39
C LEU A 119 2.49 -4.63 5.52
N PHE A 120 2.48 -4.85 4.21
CA PHE A 120 1.80 -3.97 3.27
C PHE A 120 0.30 -3.89 3.54
N ALA A 121 -0.36 -5.03 3.72
CA ALA A 121 -1.78 -5.09 4.01
C ALA A 121 -2.13 -4.37 5.32
N TYR A 122 -1.33 -4.56 6.37
CA TYR A 122 -1.53 -3.93 7.67
C TYR A 122 -1.39 -2.40 7.59
N ALA A 123 -0.37 -1.91 6.87
CA ALA A 123 -0.15 -0.49 6.65
C ALA A 123 -1.32 0.16 5.89
N LEU A 124 -1.89 -0.52 4.88
CA LEU A 124 -3.09 -0.07 4.18
C LEU A 124 -4.36 -0.15 5.03
N ALA A 125 -4.53 -1.24 5.80
CA ALA A 125 -5.79 -1.62 6.43
C ALA A 125 -6.30 -0.61 7.46
N MET A 126 -5.42 0.19 8.08
CA MET A 126 -5.82 1.23 9.04
C MET A 126 -6.64 2.36 8.36
N PRO A 127 -7.24 3.32 9.09
CA PRO A 127 -7.87 4.54 8.54
C PRO A 127 -6.88 5.66 8.18
N ALA A 128 -7.18 6.46 7.15
CA ALA A 128 -6.21 7.42 6.60
C ALA A 128 -5.98 8.56 7.58
N GLU A 129 -4.70 8.83 7.87
CA GLU A 129 -4.31 9.88 8.79
C GLU A 129 -4.12 11.20 8.02
N THR A 130 -4.65 12.29 8.55
CA THR A 130 -4.72 13.58 7.82
C THR A 130 -3.44 14.41 7.86
N THR A 131 -2.41 14.01 8.60
CA THR A 131 -1.20 14.83 8.77
C THR A 131 0.07 14.02 8.56
N ARG A 132 1.10 14.65 7.94
CA ARG A 132 2.43 14.06 7.70
C ARG A 132 3.02 13.43 8.98
N GLY A 133 2.86 14.12 10.12
CA GLY A 133 3.36 13.67 11.42
C GLY A 133 2.71 12.39 11.93
N ARG A 134 1.41 12.18 11.68
CA ARG A 134 0.71 10.95 12.06
C ARG A 134 1.12 9.76 11.21
N VAL A 135 1.29 9.96 9.90
CA VAL A 135 1.77 8.93 8.97
C VAL A 135 3.18 8.45 9.35
N ARG A 136 4.11 9.37 9.64
CA ARG A 136 5.44 9.00 10.19
C ARG A 136 5.35 8.31 11.55
N GLY A 137 4.37 8.71 12.37
CA GLY A 137 4.04 8.02 13.62
C GLY A 137 3.59 6.57 13.40
N MET A 138 2.82 6.30 12.33
CA MET A 138 2.42 4.94 11.96
C MET A 138 3.62 4.09 11.57
N LEU A 139 4.53 4.59 10.73
CA LEU A 139 5.76 3.87 10.37
C LEU A 139 6.53 3.44 11.63
N ARG A 140 6.74 4.36 12.58
CA ARG A 140 7.42 4.04 13.86
C ARG A 140 6.67 2.98 14.68
N LYS A 141 5.33 3.02 14.69
CA LYS A 141 4.53 2.00 15.40
C LYS A 141 4.67 0.63 14.74
N ILE A 142 4.60 0.56 13.42
CA ILE A 142 4.78 -0.69 12.66
C ILE A 142 6.19 -1.23 12.90
N ASP A 143 7.20 -0.37 12.85
CA ASP A 143 8.59 -0.74 13.15
C ASP A 143 8.77 -1.27 14.58
N THR A 144 8.10 -0.65 15.55
CA THR A 144 8.13 -1.12 16.94
C THR A 144 7.58 -2.53 17.11
N ILE A 145 6.51 -2.89 16.37
CA ILE A 145 5.85 -4.20 16.51
C ILE A 145 6.47 -5.28 15.63
N ALA A 146 7.02 -4.91 14.46
CA ALA A 146 7.49 -5.87 13.47
C ALA A 146 9.02 -5.92 13.36
N HIS A 147 9.75 -4.95 13.91
CA HIS A 147 11.22 -4.84 13.79
C HIS A 147 11.68 -4.87 12.33
N LEU A 148 11.37 -3.82 11.57
CA LEU A 148 11.52 -3.83 10.12
C LEU A 148 12.99 -3.83 9.72
N SER A 149 13.33 -4.64 8.73
CA SER A 149 14.53 -4.46 7.93
C SER A 149 14.41 -3.19 7.05
N SER A 150 15.52 -2.75 6.47
CA SER A 150 15.53 -1.57 5.60
C SER A 150 14.56 -1.71 4.41
N SER A 151 14.54 -2.87 3.74
CA SER A 151 13.65 -3.13 2.61
C SER A 151 12.18 -3.18 3.03
N GLU A 152 11.88 -3.71 4.22
CA GLU A 152 10.51 -3.72 4.74
C GLU A 152 10.05 -2.32 5.15
N ALA A 153 10.95 -1.49 5.69
CA ALA A 153 10.64 -0.11 5.99
C ALA A 153 10.27 0.67 4.71
N GLU A 154 11.01 0.48 3.62
CA GLU A 154 10.68 1.04 2.31
C GLU A 154 9.32 0.55 1.79
N LEU A 155 9.04 -0.74 1.90
CA LEU A 155 7.75 -1.33 1.53
C LEU A 155 6.59 -0.71 2.33
N VAL A 156 6.75 -0.57 3.64
CA VAL A 156 5.74 0.04 4.53
C VAL A 156 5.57 1.52 4.21
N MET A 157 6.65 2.26 3.93
CA MET A 157 6.58 3.66 3.48
C MET A 157 5.78 3.79 2.19
N PHE A 158 6.04 2.93 1.20
CA PHE A 158 5.27 2.89 -0.05
C PHE A 158 3.79 2.57 0.21
N ALA A 159 3.48 1.60 1.08
CA ALA A 159 2.10 1.26 1.44
C ALA A 159 1.38 2.42 2.14
N LEU A 160 2.06 3.13 3.05
CA LEU A 160 1.52 4.31 3.74
C LEU A 160 1.26 5.48 2.78
N ASP A 161 2.10 5.67 1.77
CA ASP A 161 1.85 6.65 0.71
C ASP A 161 0.70 6.23 -0.20
N GLU A 162 0.63 4.95 -0.58
CA GLU A 162 -0.47 4.43 -1.39
C GLU A 162 -1.82 4.61 -0.70
N ARG A 163 -1.86 4.34 0.61
CA ARG A 163 -2.98 4.66 1.49
C ARG A 163 -3.43 6.13 1.38
N LEU A 164 -2.51 7.08 1.31
CA LEU A 164 -2.82 8.50 1.19
C LEU A 164 -3.40 8.81 -0.18
N ARG A 165 -2.82 8.24 -1.25
CA ARG A 165 -3.35 8.38 -2.63
C ARG A 165 -4.77 7.87 -2.75
N LEU A 166 -5.08 6.71 -2.14
CA LEU A 166 -6.44 6.16 -2.09
C LEU A 166 -7.44 7.08 -1.37
N ALA A 167 -6.96 7.93 -0.47
CA ALA A 167 -7.74 8.97 0.20
C ALA A 167 -7.74 10.33 -0.52
N GLY A 168 -7.08 10.45 -1.68
CA GLY A 168 -6.92 11.70 -2.42
C GLY A 168 -5.95 12.69 -1.77
N LEU A 169 -4.98 12.21 -0.99
CA LEU A 169 -3.97 13.01 -0.30
C LEU A 169 -2.58 12.80 -0.91
N ASP A 170 -1.71 13.79 -0.75
CA ASP A 170 -0.32 13.74 -1.23
C ASP A 170 0.52 12.75 -0.42
N PRO A 171 1.48 12.06 -1.05
CA PRO A 171 2.41 11.16 -0.36
C PRO A 171 3.32 11.92 0.60
N VAL A 172 3.76 11.24 1.65
CA VAL A 172 4.70 11.76 2.64
C VAL A 172 6.12 11.37 2.27
N PHE A 173 6.37 10.08 2.03
CA PHE A 173 7.73 9.54 1.91
C PHE A 173 8.31 9.72 0.51
N ALA A 174 7.51 9.50 -0.54
CA ALA A 174 7.94 9.74 -1.92
C ALA A 174 8.24 11.22 -2.20
N ALA A 175 7.54 12.14 -1.53
CA ALA A 175 7.77 13.58 -1.65
C ALA A 175 9.13 14.00 -1.04
N ASP A 176 9.54 13.36 0.06
CA ASP A 176 10.83 13.66 0.69
C ASP A 176 12.01 13.23 -0.22
N ASN A 177 11.90 12.08 -0.93
CA ASN A 177 12.93 11.64 -1.89
C ASN A 177 13.06 12.57 -3.11
N SER A 178 11.97 13.23 -3.53
CA SER A 178 12.05 14.20 -4.64
C SER A 178 12.70 15.53 -4.25
N GLU A 179 12.74 15.87 -2.95
CA GLU A 179 13.45 17.04 -2.44
C GLU A 179 14.96 16.78 -2.28
N GLU A 180 15.41 15.51 -2.19
CA GLU A 180 16.83 15.14 -2.10
C GLU A 180 17.54 14.99 -3.47
N GLU A 181 16.81 14.83 -4.59
CA GLU A 181 17.39 14.70 -5.94
C GLU A 181 17.45 16.00 -6.76
N THR A 182 17.14 17.16 -6.16
CA THR A 182 17.27 18.49 -6.79
C THR A 182 18.19 19.45 -6.04
N GLU A 183 19.29 18.95 -5.47
CA GLU A 183 20.46 19.79 -5.18
C GLU A 183 21.46 19.73 -6.35
N GLU A 184 21.11 20.36 -7.47
CA GLU A 184 22.15 21.07 -8.23
C GLU A 184 22.74 22.15 -7.31
N PRO A 185 24.06 22.42 -7.34
CA PRO A 185 24.66 23.41 -6.45
C PRO A 185 24.31 24.82 -6.93
N GLU A 186 23.07 25.25 -6.71
CA GLU A 186 22.72 26.66 -6.82
C GLU A 186 23.27 27.39 -5.60
N ALA A 187 24.51 27.87 -5.76
CA ALA A 187 25.02 28.97 -4.99
C ALA A 187 24.10 30.19 -5.18
N SER A 188 23.15 30.44 -4.26
CA SER A 188 22.84 31.80 -3.82
C SER A 188 21.89 31.90 -2.61
N ALA A 189 22.38 32.64 -1.61
CA ALA A 189 21.69 33.40 -0.56
C ALA A 189 21.04 32.64 0.64
N PRO A 190 21.56 32.84 1.87
CA PRO A 190 20.92 32.31 3.07
C PRO A 190 19.71 33.17 3.46
N SER A 191 18.51 32.68 3.19
CA SER A 191 17.27 33.22 3.77
C SER A 191 17.01 32.63 5.17
N GLY A 192 18.04 32.67 6.03
CA GLY A 192 17.88 32.44 7.46
C GLY A 192 17.30 33.70 8.11
N LYS A 193 16.13 33.61 8.74
CA LYS A 193 15.60 34.69 9.60
C LYS A 193 16.61 34.95 10.71
N VAL A 194 17.44 35.98 10.55
CA VAL A 194 18.43 36.41 11.55
C VAL A 194 17.72 36.69 12.88
N GLY A 195 18.09 35.95 13.92
CA GLY A 195 17.53 36.13 15.25
C GLY A 195 17.92 37.51 15.80
N ARG A 196 17.03 38.13 16.59
CA ARG A 196 17.24 39.49 17.15
C ARG A 196 18.57 39.64 17.92
N ASN A 197 19.10 38.56 18.49
CA ASN A 197 20.35 38.56 19.26
C ASN A 197 21.58 38.05 18.49
N ASP A 198 21.43 37.60 17.24
CA ASP A 198 22.52 37.06 16.42
C ASP A 198 23.42 38.18 15.88
N PRO A 199 24.65 37.87 15.43
CA PRO A 199 25.50 38.83 14.75
C PRO A 199 24.80 39.43 13.52
N CYS A 200 24.89 40.75 13.35
CA CYS A 200 24.24 41.42 12.24
C CYS A 200 24.92 41.07 10.91
N PRO A 201 24.16 40.66 9.87
CA PRO A 201 24.72 40.21 8.59
C PRO A 201 25.40 41.34 7.79
N CYS A 202 25.30 42.60 8.22
CA CYS A 202 26.00 43.73 7.58
C CYS A 202 27.51 43.79 7.90
N GLY A 203 28.05 42.83 8.67
CA GLY A 203 29.48 42.77 9.00
C GLY A 203 29.94 43.77 10.08
N SER A 204 29.02 44.47 10.76
CA SER A 204 29.38 45.51 11.73
C SER A 204 29.90 44.99 13.08
N GLY A 205 29.91 43.66 13.30
CA GLY A 205 30.27 43.02 14.56
C GLY A 205 29.27 43.22 15.72
N LYS A 206 28.11 43.87 15.48
CA LYS A 206 27.07 44.13 16.50
C LYS A 206 25.94 43.11 16.40
N LYS A 207 25.18 42.89 17.48
CA LYS A 207 23.95 42.07 17.45
C LYS A 207 22.87 42.73 16.58
N TYR A 208 22.06 41.94 15.85
CA TYR A 208 21.06 42.42 14.88
C TYR A 208 20.13 43.50 15.44
N LYS A 209 19.56 43.29 16.65
CA LYS A 209 18.70 44.28 17.33
C LYS A 209 19.34 45.63 17.61
N LYS A 210 20.68 45.71 17.63
CA LYS A 210 21.44 46.94 17.89
C LYS A 210 21.98 47.58 16.61
N CYS A 211 21.61 47.04 15.44
CA CYS A 211 22.07 47.55 14.15
C CYS A 211 20.89 47.75 13.17
N HIS A 212 20.25 46.66 12.75
CA HIS A 212 19.18 46.70 11.73
C HIS A 212 17.83 46.15 12.23
N GLY A 213 17.77 45.63 13.46
CA GLY A 213 16.55 45.10 14.07
C GLY A 213 15.81 46.10 14.98
N ALA A 214 15.78 47.37 14.59
CA ALA A 214 15.03 48.45 15.27
C ALA A 214 13.59 48.47 14.77
#